data_AF-A0A2V6DQJ9-F1
#
_entry.id   AF-A0A2V6DQJ9-F1
#
_cell.length_a   1.000
_cell.length_b   1.000
_cell.length_c   1.000
_cell.angle_alpha   90.00
_cell.angle_beta   90.00
_cell.angle_gamma   90.00
#
_symmetry.space_group_name_H-M   'P 1'
#
loop_
_entity.id
_entity.type
_entity.pdbx_description
1 polymer ?
#
loop_
_entity_poly.entity_id
_entity_poly.type
_entity_poly.pdbx_seq_one_letter_code
_entity_poly.pdbx_strand_id
1 'polypeptide(L)'
;MTISNSALRERTRRDFLLLAGKSLGLAALSSATVASLLKTVAAATQSVAHLTAEQAAMDEDYWAIIQNSFTVTRGIINLNNGGVSPSPRIVTEALVRYTWEQEDATAYTMWQILEPQSETIRTGLAELFGCDREEIAITRNASESLEILLMGMDFKPGDEILTTTQDYPRMLTTLRQRERREGLQLKLIQIPIPPKNLDQISAAFEKGITSRTRLILISHQINITGQITPVKAVCEVARAKGIETIVDGAHSFAQFDFKQKDLGCDYFGTSLHKWLHAPKGTGLLYVKRDKIEKLWPLMAAESKQASDIRKFEEIGTHSAAIKLAIGEALLFHNGIGGKRKEARLRYLSRYWMNRLKDVPKIRFNTSFEPNQSCAIANVHIDGTNPEAIGKYLFDKHHIFVTPIIHEEFQGLRITPNVYTTLVELDRFCEQMELIARKGLPS
;
A
#
# COMPACT_ATOMS: atom_id res chain seq x y z
N MET A 1 15.72 34.88 -16.49
CA MET A 1 15.13 35.39 -15.23
C MET A 1 13.72 35.81 -15.60
N THR A 2 12.65 35.14 -15.23
CA THR A 2 12.18 34.86 -13.87
C THR A 2 11.24 33.64 -13.92
N ILE A 3 11.45 32.67 -13.04
CA ILE A 3 10.57 31.51 -12.86
C ILE A 3 9.40 31.97 -11.97
N SER A 4 8.18 31.81 -12.47
CA SER A 4 6.95 32.09 -11.72
C SER A 4 6.67 30.94 -10.74
N ASN A 5 6.67 31.28 -9.45
CA ASN A 5 6.25 30.43 -8.34
C ASN A 5 4.75 30.07 -8.46
N SER A 6 4.43 28.85 -8.86
CA SER A 6 3.09 28.29 -8.60
C SER A 6 3.05 27.80 -7.15
N ALA A 7 2.57 28.67 -6.26
CA ALA A 7 2.37 28.39 -4.85
C ALA A 7 1.44 27.19 -4.64
N LEU A 8 1.87 26.27 -3.78
CA LEU A 8 1.03 25.27 -3.11
C LEU A 8 -0.12 25.98 -2.40
N ARG A 9 -1.33 25.87 -2.95
CA ARG A 9 -2.53 26.40 -2.32
C ARG A 9 -2.93 25.48 -1.17
N GLU A 10 -2.87 25.98 0.07
CA GLU A 10 -3.44 25.31 1.24
C GLU A 10 -4.94 25.06 1.00
N ARG A 11 -5.37 23.80 1.17
CA ARG A 11 -6.77 23.40 0.99
C ARG A 11 -7.61 23.97 2.13
N THR A 12 -8.60 24.77 1.79
CA THR A 12 -9.51 25.41 2.74
C THR A 12 -10.67 24.47 3.14
N ARG A 13 -11.42 24.83 4.18
CA ARG A 13 -12.68 24.16 4.58
C ARG A 13 -13.69 24.03 3.42
N ARG A 14 -13.67 24.96 2.45
CA ARG A 14 -14.45 24.88 1.21
C ARG A 14 -13.96 23.77 0.28
N ASP A 15 -12.65 23.54 0.19
CA ASP A 15 -12.07 22.49 -0.66
C ASP A 15 -12.35 21.08 -0.09
N PHE A 16 -12.36 20.94 1.24
CA PHE A 16 -12.77 19.68 1.91
C PHE A 16 -14.26 19.36 1.69
N LEU A 17 -15.13 20.37 1.81
CA LEU A 17 -16.56 20.22 1.52
C LEU A 17 -16.86 20.05 0.02
N LEU A 18 -16.03 20.60 -0.86
CA LEU A 18 -16.12 20.37 -2.31
C LEU A 18 -15.63 18.97 -2.72
N LEU A 19 -14.61 18.43 -2.03
CA LEU A 19 -14.22 17.01 -2.15
C LEU A 19 -15.31 16.07 -1.62
N ALA A 20 -16.00 16.45 -0.54
CA ALA A 20 -17.19 15.74 -0.06
C ALA A 20 -18.41 15.94 -1.00
N GLY A 21 -18.50 17.07 -1.68
CA GLY A 21 -19.65 17.44 -2.53
C GLY A 21 -19.72 16.72 -3.88
N LYS A 22 -18.60 16.17 -4.38
CA LYS A 22 -18.60 15.30 -5.56
C LYS A 22 -18.86 13.85 -5.13
N SER A 23 -20.14 13.58 -4.86
CA SER A 23 -20.78 12.28 -4.60
C SER A 23 -20.30 11.40 -3.42
N LEU A 24 -19.01 11.37 -3.04
CA LEU A 24 -18.52 10.54 -1.92
C LEU A 24 -19.06 10.98 -0.55
N GLY A 25 -19.27 12.28 -0.35
CA GLY A 25 -19.68 12.83 0.94
C GLY A 25 -21.18 12.74 1.23
N LEU A 26 -22.04 12.56 0.23
CA LEU A 26 -23.49 12.47 0.45
C LEU A 26 -23.87 11.20 1.21
N ALA A 27 -23.23 10.07 0.92
CA ALA A 27 -23.48 8.82 1.63
C ALA A 27 -22.81 8.79 3.03
N ALA A 28 -21.65 9.43 3.20
CA ALA A 28 -21.04 9.57 4.53
C ALA A 28 -21.84 10.48 5.48
N LEU A 29 -22.60 11.45 4.94
CA LEU A 29 -23.45 12.35 5.71
C LEU A 29 -24.82 11.76 6.08
N SER A 30 -25.20 10.59 5.53
CA SER A 30 -26.44 9.92 5.92
C SER A 30 -26.36 9.25 7.29
N SER A 31 -25.14 9.03 7.82
CA SER A 31 -24.89 8.49 9.15
C SER A 31 -24.35 9.55 10.11
N ALA A 32 -25.10 9.83 11.18
CA ALA A 32 -24.67 10.76 12.23
C ALA A 32 -23.35 10.33 12.89
N THR A 33 -23.13 9.02 13.06
CA THR A 33 -21.89 8.46 13.61
C THR A 33 -20.70 8.71 12.70
N VAL A 34 -20.82 8.39 11.39
CA VAL A 34 -19.77 8.62 10.39
C VAL A 34 -19.45 10.11 10.28
N ALA A 35 -20.47 10.96 10.21
CA ALA A 35 -20.32 12.41 10.15
C ALA A 35 -19.61 12.98 11.39
N SER A 36 -19.92 12.47 12.59
CA SER A 36 -19.26 12.88 13.84
C SER A 36 -17.78 12.50 13.84
N LEU A 37 -17.45 11.25 13.48
CA LEU A 37 -16.07 10.78 13.40
C LEU A 37 -15.24 11.60 12.40
N LEU A 38 -15.82 11.92 11.24
CA LEU A 38 -15.14 12.75 10.24
C LEU A 38 -14.90 14.19 10.74
N LYS A 39 -15.86 14.78 11.47
CA LYS A 39 -15.69 16.11 12.08
C LYS A 39 -14.54 16.13 13.08
N THR A 40 -14.38 15.08 13.88
CA THR A 40 -13.26 14.95 14.83
C THR A 40 -11.92 14.96 14.11
N VAL A 41 -11.76 14.16 13.05
CA VAL A 41 -10.54 14.13 12.23
C VAL A 41 -10.28 15.49 11.57
N ALA A 42 -11.32 16.13 11.03
CA ALA A 42 -11.19 17.44 10.41
C ALA A 42 -10.78 18.53 11.41
N ALA A 43 -11.35 18.52 12.62
CA ALA A 43 -10.99 19.47 13.67
C ALA A 43 -9.53 19.30 14.13
N ALA A 44 -9.09 18.06 14.33
CA ALA A 44 -7.69 17.76 14.66
C ALA A 44 -6.75 18.21 13.52
N THR A 45 -7.12 17.95 12.27
CA THR A 45 -6.33 18.42 11.13
C THR A 45 -6.24 19.95 11.07
N GLN A 46 -7.32 20.65 11.44
CA GLN A 46 -7.32 22.12 11.46
C GLN A 46 -6.40 22.68 12.55
N SER A 47 -6.23 22.00 13.69
CA SER A 47 -5.35 22.48 14.76
C SER A 47 -3.88 22.49 14.35
N VAL A 48 -3.47 21.57 13.47
CA VAL A 48 -2.09 21.49 12.94
C VAL A 48 -1.94 22.09 11.54
N ALA A 49 -2.94 22.78 11.01
CA ALA A 49 -2.92 23.30 9.64
C ALA A 49 -1.80 24.33 9.38
N HIS A 50 -1.34 25.00 10.44
CA HIS A 50 -0.25 25.98 10.40
C HIS A 50 1.15 25.34 10.43
N LEU A 51 1.25 24.01 10.61
CA LEU A 51 2.49 23.26 10.70
C LEU A 51 2.84 22.62 9.34
N THR A 52 4.13 22.46 9.08
CA THR A 52 4.61 21.57 8.01
C THR A 52 4.23 20.11 8.30
N ALA A 53 4.29 19.24 7.28
CA ALA A 53 3.98 17.83 7.46
C ALA A 53 4.91 17.15 8.49
N GLU A 54 6.19 17.55 8.48
CA GLU A 54 7.24 17.05 9.37
C GLU A 54 7.04 17.54 10.81
N GLN A 55 6.64 18.80 11.00
CA GLN A 55 6.29 19.32 12.34
C GLN A 55 5.03 18.64 12.88
N ALA A 56 3.97 18.54 12.07
CA ALA A 56 2.75 17.85 12.45
C ALA A 56 2.98 16.36 12.74
N ALA A 57 3.97 15.72 12.11
CA ALA A 57 4.33 14.32 12.37
C ALA A 57 4.81 14.09 13.82
N MET A 58 5.33 15.12 14.48
CA MET A 58 5.84 15.08 15.86
C MET A 58 4.80 15.56 16.90
N ASP A 59 3.64 16.05 16.47
CA ASP A 59 2.58 16.52 17.35
C ASP A 59 1.77 15.32 17.88
N GLU A 60 2.15 14.80 19.05
CA GLU A 60 1.48 13.64 19.64
C GLU A 60 0.03 13.91 20.05
N ASP A 61 -0.37 15.16 20.33
CA ASP A 61 -1.76 15.50 20.66
C ASP A 61 -2.67 15.33 19.42
N TYR A 62 -2.22 15.81 18.26
CA TYR A 62 -2.86 15.56 16.98
C TYR A 62 -2.94 14.06 16.68
N TRP A 63 -1.83 13.33 16.81
CA TRP A 63 -1.81 11.89 16.51
C TRP A 63 -2.60 11.08 17.51
N ALA A 64 -2.74 11.50 18.77
CA ALA A 64 -3.62 10.84 19.74
C ALA A 64 -5.09 10.82 19.28
N ILE A 65 -5.56 11.90 18.65
CA ILE A 65 -6.92 11.94 18.07
C ILE A 65 -7.04 10.96 16.90
N ILE A 66 -6.05 10.92 16.01
CA ILE A 66 -6.04 9.98 14.88
C ILE A 66 -5.93 8.53 15.35
N GLN A 67 -5.09 8.25 16.36
CA GLN A 67 -4.95 6.95 17.01
C GLN A 67 -6.30 6.46 17.56
N ASN A 68 -7.06 7.33 18.21
CA ASN A 68 -8.38 7.02 18.76
C ASN A 68 -9.47 6.79 17.70
N SER A 69 -9.16 7.01 16.42
CA SER A 69 -10.04 6.60 15.33
C SER A 69 -9.97 5.09 15.05
N PHE A 70 -8.99 4.37 15.60
CA PHE A 70 -8.86 2.92 15.47
C PHE A 70 -9.35 2.21 16.73
N THR A 71 -10.09 1.11 16.56
CA THR A 71 -10.67 0.33 17.66
C THR A 71 -9.76 -0.82 18.12
N VAL A 72 -8.46 -0.73 17.84
CA VAL A 72 -7.49 -1.79 18.19
C VAL A 72 -7.33 -1.91 19.70
N THR A 73 -7.26 -3.13 20.21
CA THR A 73 -6.98 -3.40 21.62
C THR A 73 -5.55 -2.97 21.96
N ARG A 74 -5.39 -2.22 23.06
CA ARG A 74 -4.07 -1.76 23.55
C ARG A 74 -3.25 -2.84 24.29
N GLY A 75 -3.72 -4.08 24.29
CA GLY A 75 -3.06 -5.23 24.93
C GLY A 75 -1.99 -5.90 24.06
N ILE A 76 -1.95 -5.61 22.76
CA ILE A 76 -0.94 -6.13 21.83
C ILE A 76 -0.30 -4.95 21.11
N ILE A 77 1.03 -4.90 21.11
CA ILE A 77 1.80 -3.95 20.32
C ILE A 77 1.92 -4.52 18.90
N ASN A 78 1.04 -4.07 17.99
CA ASN A 78 1.02 -4.56 16.63
C ASN A 78 2.00 -3.77 15.73
N LEU A 79 3.14 -4.39 15.41
CA LEU A 79 4.14 -3.89 14.46
C LEU A 79 4.14 -4.71 13.15
N ASN A 80 3.02 -5.34 12.79
CA ASN A 80 2.80 -6.09 11.54
C ASN A 80 1.68 -5.49 10.65
N ASN A 81 1.67 -4.17 10.50
CA ASN A 81 0.76 -3.48 9.57
C ASN A 81 1.05 -3.75 8.09
N GLY A 82 2.26 -4.23 7.78
CA GLY A 82 2.61 -4.70 6.44
C GLY A 82 1.85 -5.97 6.02
N GLY A 83 1.41 -6.80 6.98
CA GLY A 83 0.52 -7.92 6.68
C GLY A 83 -0.88 -7.43 6.30
N VAL A 84 -1.57 -6.84 7.28
CA VAL A 84 -2.92 -6.26 7.14
C VAL A 84 -3.08 -5.15 8.18
N SER A 85 -3.80 -4.08 7.83
CA SER A 85 -4.08 -2.99 8.76
C SER A 85 -5.52 -3.05 9.28
N PRO A 86 -5.78 -2.57 10.52
CA PRO A 86 -7.13 -2.29 10.97
C PRO A 86 -7.76 -1.18 10.11
N SER A 87 -9.07 -1.24 9.97
CA SER A 87 -9.85 -0.13 9.42
C SER A 87 -10.18 0.83 10.57
N PRO A 88 -10.13 2.15 10.38
CA PRO A 88 -10.62 3.08 11.38
C PRO A 88 -12.13 2.89 11.57
N ARG A 89 -12.64 3.27 12.75
CA ARG A 89 -14.05 3.10 13.13
C ARG A 89 -15.01 3.64 12.07
N ILE A 90 -14.69 4.78 11.46
CA ILE A 90 -15.52 5.39 10.40
C ILE A 90 -15.77 4.44 9.23
N VAL A 91 -14.78 3.64 8.84
CA VAL A 91 -14.89 2.65 7.76
C VAL A 91 -15.70 1.45 8.22
N THR A 92 -15.48 0.97 9.44
CA THR A 92 -16.23 -0.18 9.99
C THR A 92 -17.70 0.14 10.18
N GLU A 93 -18.03 1.31 10.71
CA GLU A 93 -19.43 1.77 10.89
C GLU A 93 -20.13 1.92 9.53
N ALA A 94 -19.42 2.42 8.51
CA ALA A 94 -19.95 2.50 7.15
C ALA A 94 -20.19 1.12 6.54
N LEU A 95 -19.24 0.19 6.70
CA LEU A 95 -19.39 -1.19 6.24
C LEU A 95 -20.64 -1.84 6.87
N VAL A 96 -20.78 -1.75 8.19
CA VAL A 96 -21.95 -2.30 8.91
C VAL A 96 -23.26 -1.67 8.40
N ARG A 97 -23.28 -0.35 8.21
CA ARG A 97 -24.44 0.35 7.67
C ARG A 97 -24.82 -0.17 6.27
N TYR A 98 -23.86 -0.21 5.35
CA TYR A 98 -24.13 -0.72 4.00
C TYR A 98 -24.51 -2.20 3.99
N THR A 99 -24.00 -3.00 4.93
CA THR A 99 -24.42 -4.40 5.09
C THR A 99 -25.90 -4.49 5.48
N TRP A 100 -26.40 -3.61 6.35
CA TRP A 100 -27.84 -3.61 6.65
C TRP A 100 -28.67 -3.05 5.50
N GLU A 101 -28.21 -1.98 4.84
CA GLU A 101 -28.91 -1.37 3.71
C GLU A 101 -29.08 -2.36 2.54
N GLN A 102 -28.06 -3.16 2.21
CA GLN A 102 -28.14 -4.10 1.09
C GLN A 102 -29.13 -5.25 1.32
N GLU A 103 -29.54 -5.53 2.57
CA GLU A 103 -30.50 -6.61 2.87
C GLU A 103 -31.96 -6.17 2.72
N ASP A 104 -32.23 -4.86 2.67
CA ASP A 104 -33.56 -4.35 2.39
C ASP A 104 -33.90 -4.56 0.91
N ALA A 105 -34.94 -5.33 0.60
CA ALA A 105 -35.29 -5.70 -0.78
C ALA A 105 -34.05 -6.12 -1.62
N THR A 106 -33.28 -7.09 -1.11
CA THR A 106 -31.86 -7.36 -1.44
C THR A 106 -31.45 -7.13 -2.89
N ALA A 107 -32.08 -7.82 -3.86
CA ALA A 107 -31.70 -7.71 -5.27
C ALA A 107 -31.93 -6.29 -5.84
N TYR A 108 -33.02 -5.63 -5.44
CA TYR A 108 -33.31 -4.27 -5.86
C TYR A 108 -32.30 -3.29 -5.24
N THR A 109 -32.14 -3.31 -3.92
CA THR A 109 -31.27 -2.33 -3.25
C THR A 109 -29.80 -2.56 -3.58
N MET A 110 -29.33 -3.80 -3.55
CA MET A 110 -27.93 -4.09 -3.87
C MET A 110 -27.60 -3.73 -5.33
N TRP A 111 -28.38 -4.20 -6.31
CA TRP A 111 -28.03 -4.04 -7.72
C TRP A 111 -28.47 -2.71 -8.33
N GLN A 112 -29.60 -2.14 -7.91
CA GLN A 112 -30.15 -0.92 -8.52
C GLN A 112 -29.77 0.35 -7.77
N ILE A 113 -29.44 0.26 -6.47
CA ILE A 113 -29.16 1.43 -5.63
C ILE A 113 -27.69 1.48 -5.22
N LEU A 114 -27.15 0.40 -4.63
CA LEU A 114 -25.83 0.41 -4.01
C LEU A 114 -24.70 0.19 -5.01
N GLU A 115 -24.78 -0.85 -5.86
CA GLU A 115 -23.73 -1.14 -6.85
C GLU A 115 -23.41 0.05 -7.78
N PRO A 116 -24.40 0.80 -8.32
CA PRO A 116 -24.11 1.98 -9.15
C PRO A 116 -23.29 3.06 -8.42
N GLN A 117 -23.35 3.13 -7.07
CA GLN A 117 -22.56 4.09 -6.30
C GLN A 117 -21.06 3.76 -6.30
N SER A 118 -20.67 2.55 -6.70
CA SER A 118 -19.26 2.17 -6.85
C SER A 118 -18.49 3.06 -7.83
N GLU A 119 -19.17 3.69 -8.79
CA GLU A 119 -18.56 4.63 -9.73
C GLU A 119 -18.03 5.91 -9.05
N THR A 120 -18.65 6.30 -7.93
CA THR A 120 -18.16 7.37 -7.08
C THR A 120 -16.91 6.95 -6.32
N ILE A 121 -16.85 5.70 -5.85
CA ILE A 121 -15.66 5.12 -5.23
C ILE A 121 -14.50 5.07 -6.22
N ARG A 122 -14.78 4.60 -7.44
CA ARG A 122 -13.81 4.55 -8.56
C ARG A 122 -13.23 5.93 -8.86
N THR A 123 -14.08 6.95 -8.91
CA THR A 123 -13.65 8.34 -9.12
C THR A 123 -12.70 8.79 -8.03
N GLY A 124 -13.02 8.57 -6.75
CA GLY A 124 -12.12 8.96 -5.65
C GLY A 124 -10.79 8.20 -5.63
N LEU A 125 -10.79 6.90 -5.98
CA LEU A 125 -9.57 6.11 -6.13
C LEU A 125 -8.71 6.63 -7.30
N ALA A 126 -9.33 6.96 -8.43
CA ALA A 126 -8.66 7.52 -9.60
C ALA A 126 -8.07 8.91 -9.31
N GLU A 127 -8.77 9.77 -8.56
CA GLU A 127 -8.25 11.06 -8.11
C GLU A 127 -7.06 10.91 -7.15
N LEU A 128 -7.14 9.93 -6.22
CA LEU A 128 -6.04 9.64 -5.30
C LEU A 128 -4.81 9.12 -6.05
N PHE A 129 -4.98 8.22 -7.01
CA PHE A 129 -3.89 7.71 -7.84
C PHE A 129 -3.40 8.73 -8.89
N GLY A 130 -4.27 9.62 -9.36
CA GLY A 130 -3.96 10.62 -10.38
C GLY A 130 -4.10 10.11 -11.83
N CYS A 131 -5.16 9.36 -12.13
CA CYS A 131 -5.48 8.87 -13.48
C CYS A 131 -6.97 9.11 -13.82
N ASP A 132 -7.39 8.66 -14.99
CA ASP A 132 -8.81 8.65 -15.35
C ASP A 132 -9.54 7.49 -14.65
N ARG A 133 -10.81 7.67 -14.29
CA ARG A 133 -11.61 6.63 -13.63
C ARG A 133 -11.85 5.41 -14.53
N GLU A 134 -11.88 5.60 -15.85
CA GLU A 134 -12.02 4.53 -16.84
C GLU A 134 -10.72 3.72 -17.00
N GLU A 135 -9.70 3.98 -16.18
CA GLU A 135 -8.46 3.20 -16.08
C GLU A 135 -8.37 2.44 -14.75
N ILE A 136 -9.38 2.53 -13.87
CA ILE A 136 -9.42 1.87 -12.56
C ILE A 136 -10.48 0.79 -12.51
N ALA A 137 -10.08 -0.43 -12.15
CA ALA A 137 -10.94 -1.50 -11.65
C ALA A 137 -10.80 -1.64 -10.13
N ILE A 138 -11.91 -1.96 -9.45
CA ILE A 138 -11.95 -2.23 -8.01
C ILE A 138 -11.99 -3.76 -7.82
N THR A 139 -10.85 -4.32 -7.44
CA THR A 139 -10.64 -5.76 -7.20
C THR A 139 -10.74 -6.07 -5.70
N ARG A 140 -10.44 -7.30 -5.29
CA ARG A 140 -10.48 -7.74 -3.88
C ARG A 140 -9.16 -7.60 -3.14
N ASN A 141 -8.02 -7.41 -3.83
CA ASN A 141 -6.69 -7.19 -3.24
C ASN A 141 -5.61 -7.00 -4.33
N ALA A 142 -4.38 -6.68 -3.92
CA ALA A 142 -3.22 -6.61 -4.80
C ALA A 142 -2.94 -7.91 -5.56
N SER A 143 -3.06 -9.07 -4.90
CA SER A 143 -2.79 -10.36 -5.55
C SER A 143 -3.74 -10.57 -6.74
N GLU A 144 -5.04 -10.34 -6.56
CA GLU A 144 -5.99 -10.40 -7.67
C GLU A 144 -5.69 -9.38 -8.75
N SER A 145 -5.43 -8.11 -8.40
CA SER A 145 -5.06 -7.08 -9.40
C SER A 145 -3.86 -7.50 -10.24
N LEU A 146 -2.81 -7.99 -9.57
CA LEU A 146 -1.56 -8.36 -10.24
C LEU A 146 -1.69 -9.70 -10.97
N GLU A 147 -2.48 -10.65 -10.47
CA GLU A 147 -2.76 -11.91 -11.18
C GLU A 147 -3.65 -11.71 -12.41
N ILE A 148 -4.60 -10.77 -12.39
CA ILE A 148 -5.33 -10.35 -13.59
C ILE A 148 -4.34 -9.92 -14.69
N LEU A 149 -3.36 -9.09 -14.34
CA LEU A 149 -2.34 -8.64 -15.28
C LEU A 149 -1.44 -9.79 -15.72
N LEU A 150 -0.87 -10.51 -14.75
CA LEU A 150 0.11 -11.55 -15.00
C LEU A 150 -0.47 -12.78 -15.69
N MET A 151 -1.76 -13.08 -15.56
CA MET A 151 -2.40 -14.21 -16.24
C MET A 151 -3.15 -13.78 -17.49
N GLY A 152 -3.56 -12.51 -17.56
CA GLY A 152 -4.35 -11.96 -18.67
C GLY A 152 -3.54 -11.50 -19.88
N MET A 153 -2.22 -11.42 -19.77
CA MET A 153 -1.32 -11.07 -20.89
C MET A 153 -0.96 -12.30 -21.73
N ASP A 154 -1.12 -12.17 -23.05
CA ASP A 154 -0.65 -13.16 -24.01
C ASP A 154 0.87 -13.08 -24.19
N PHE A 155 1.57 -14.19 -23.91
CA PHE A 155 3.00 -14.35 -24.16
C PHE A 155 3.25 -15.60 -25.01
N LYS A 156 4.40 -15.64 -25.66
CA LYS A 156 4.88 -16.82 -26.39
C LYS A 156 5.87 -17.62 -25.54
N PRO A 157 5.96 -18.95 -25.73
CA PRO A 157 7.03 -19.73 -25.12
C PRO A 157 8.40 -19.09 -25.37
N GLY A 158 9.21 -18.97 -24.32
CA GLY A 158 10.51 -18.31 -24.36
C GLY A 158 10.50 -16.79 -24.13
N ASP A 159 9.34 -16.11 -24.14
CA ASP A 159 9.26 -14.73 -23.68
C ASP A 159 9.67 -14.65 -22.20
N GLU A 160 10.36 -13.56 -21.85
CA GLU A 160 10.99 -13.39 -20.54
C GLU A 160 10.28 -12.30 -19.73
N ILE A 161 9.99 -12.63 -18.47
CA ILE A 161 9.48 -11.69 -17.46
C ILE A 161 10.60 -11.43 -16.47
N LEU A 162 10.99 -10.16 -16.33
CA LEU A 162 12.06 -9.71 -15.45
C LEU A 162 11.48 -9.16 -14.14
N THR A 163 11.94 -9.68 -13.00
CA THR A 163 11.69 -9.12 -11.67
C THR A 163 12.88 -9.37 -10.75
N THR A 164 12.76 -9.04 -9.46
CA THR A 164 13.81 -9.19 -8.46
C THR A 164 13.61 -10.46 -7.62
N THR A 165 14.68 -10.95 -7.02
CA THR A 165 14.63 -12.00 -5.99
C THR A 165 13.86 -11.58 -4.74
N GLN A 166 13.64 -10.29 -4.53
CA GLN A 166 12.96 -9.71 -3.36
C GLN A 166 11.48 -9.36 -3.63
N ASP A 167 10.94 -9.74 -4.79
CA ASP A 167 9.52 -9.50 -5.10
C ASP A 167 8.60 -10.38 -4.24
N TYR A 168 7.31 -10.04 -4.19
CA TYR A 168 6.36 -10.70 -3.33
C TYR A 168 6.20 -12.18 -3.73
N PRO A 169 6.33 -13.15 -2.79
CA PRO A 169 6.30 -14.58 -3.09
C PRO A 169 5.05 -15.04 -3.85
N ARG A 170 3.92 -14.34 -3.70
CA ARG A 170 2.73 -14.67 -4.49
C ARG A 170 2.94 -14.43 -5.98
N MET A 171 3.51 -13.29 -6.36
CA MET A 171 3.77 -12.99 -7.77
C MET A 171 4.81 -13.94 -8.36
N LEU A 172 5.85 -14.28 -7.59
CA LEU A 172 6.82 -15.29 -7.99
C LEU A 172 6.14 -16.66 -8.20
N THR A 173 5.19 -17.04 -7.34
CA THR A 173 4.43 -18.29 -7.50
C THR A 173 3.61 -18.28 -8.80
N THR A 174 2.92 -17.18 -9.10
CA THR A 174 2.14 -17.00 -10.34
C THR A 174 3.04 -17.11 -11.58
N LEU A 175 4.20 -16.46 -11.56
CA LEU A 175 5.15 -16.49 -12.67
C LEU A 175 5.77 -17.88 -12.88
N ARG A 176 6.12 -18.59 -11.80
CA ARG A 176 6.58 -19.98 -11.85
C ARG A 176 5.51 -20.93 -12.38
N GLN A 177 4.24 -20.64 -12.12
CA GLN A 177 3.15 -21.39 -12.75
C GLN A 177 3.11 -21.16 -14.26
N ARG A 178 3.24 -19.92 -14.74
CA ARG A 178 3.28 -19.64 -16.19
C ARG A 178 4.51 -20.22 -16.87
N GLU A 179 5.68 -20.22 -16.22
CA GLU A 179 6.88 -20.92 -16.70
C GLU A 179 6.59 -22.41 -16.96
N ARG A 180 5.96 -23.11 -16.01
CA ARG A 180 5.59 -24.54 -16.17
C ARG A 180 4.48 -24.78 -17.20
N ARG A 181 3.49 -23.89 -17.29
CA ARG A 181 2.30 -24.08 -18.15
C ARG A 181 2.55 -23.68 -19.61
N GLU A 182 3.34 -22.64 -19.82
CA GLU A 182 3.44 -21.94 -21.11
C GLU A 182 4.89 -21.82 -21.62
N GLY A 183 5.89 -22.26 -20.85
CA GLY A 183 7.30 -22.18 -21.25
C GLY A 183 7.88 -20.76 -21.21
N LEU A 184 7.28 -19.84 -20.46
CA LEU A 184 7.85 -18.51 -20.22
C LEU A 184 9.14 -18.61 -19.41
N GLN A 185 10.00 -17.58 -19.50
CA GLN A 185 11.23 -17.51 -18.73
C GLN A 185 11.09 -16.48 -17.60
N LEU A 186 11.23 -16.93 -16.34
CA LEU A 186 11.30 -16.02 -15.21
C LEU A 186 12.74 -15.63 -14.93
N LYS A 187 13.09 -14.37 -15.18
CA LYS A 187 14.42 -13.83 -14.86
C LYS A 187 14.38 -13.05 -13.56
N LEU A 188 15.14 -13.54 -12.57
CA LEU A 188 15.29 -12.89 -11.27
C LEU A 188 16.64 -12.17 -11.20
N ILE A 189 16.62 -10.88 -10.87
CA ILE A 189 17.82 -10.11 -10.53
C ILE A 189 17.93 -9.92 -9.03
N GLN A 190 19.16 -9.92 -8.53
CA GLN A 190 19.45 -9.48 -7.17
C GLN A 190 19.61 -7.97 -7.17
N ILE A 191 19.08 -7.32 -6.14
CA ILE A 191 19.33 -5.91 -5.84
C ILE A 191 20.00 -5.80 -4.46
N PRO A 192 20.85 -4.80 -4.22
CA PRO A 192 21.58 -4.72 -2.95
C PRO A 192 20.68 -4.55 -1.72
N ILE A 193 21.14 -5.03 -0.56
CA ILE A 193 20.39 -5.03 0.71
C ILE A 193 21.27 -4.47 1.84
N PRO A 194 21.01 -3.25 2.33
CA PRO A 194 20.29 -2.19 1.64
C PRO A 194 21.13 -1.62 0.47
N PRO A 195 20.51 -0.97 -0.52
CA PRO A 195 21.22 -0.23 -1.56
C PRO A 195 21.83 1.06 -1.00
N LYS A 196 22.99 1.44 -1.55
CA LYS A 196 23.65 2.72 -1.26
C LYS A 196 22.86 3.89 -1.85
N ASN A 197 22.32 3.70 -3.05
CA ASN A 197 21.48 4.67 -3.75
C ASN A 197 20.54 3.95 -4.72
N LEU A 198 19.55 4.68 -5.24
CA LEU A 198 18.56 4.14 -6.16
C LEU A 198 19.16 3.73 -7.51
N ASP A 199 20.27 4.33 -7.94
CA ASP A 199 20.91 4.00 -9.22
C ASP A 199 21.40 2.54 -9.26
N GLN A 200 21.81 1.98 -8.12
CA GLN A 200 22.16 0.57 -8.04
C GLN A 200 20.97 -0.35 -8.39
N ILE A 201 19.74 0.03 -8.04
CA ILE A 201 18.54 -0.74 -8.39
C ILE A 201 18.23 -0.57 -9.87
N SER A 202 18.21 0.67 -10.38
CA SER A 202 17.95 0.94 -11.81
C SER A 202 18.95 0.20 -12.72
N ALA A 203 20.25 0.24 -12.37
CA ALA A 203 21.31 -0.43 -13.11
C ALA A 203 21.15 -1.96 -13.09
N ALA A 204 20.65 -2.54 -11.98
CA ALA A 204 20.38 -3.97 -11.90
C ALA A 204 19.25 -4.38 -12.86
N PHE A 205 18.17 -3.59 -12.96
CA PHE A 205 17.11 -3.79 -13.94
C PHE A 205 17.64 -3.65 -15.37
N GLU A 206 18.37 -2.57 -15.67
CA GLU A 206 18.91 -2.34 -17.01
C GLU A 206 19.82 -3.49 -17.48
N LYS A 207 20.73 -3.95 -16.61
CA LYS A 207 21.59 -5.12 -16.86
C LYS A 207 20.79 -6.42 -16.98
N GLY A 208 19.66 -6.50 -16.28
CA GLY A 208 18.75 -7.64 -16.31
C GLY A 208 18.01 -7.79 -17.63
N ILE A 209 17.79 -6.72 -18.39
CA ILE A 209 17.03 -6.76 -19.64
C ILE A 209 17.80 -7.54 -20.73
N THR A 210 17.07 -8.37 -21.46
CA THR A 210 17.56 -9.11 -22.63
C THR A 210 16.67 -8.82 -23.85
N SER A 211 17.05 -9.35 -25.03
CA SER A 211 16.20 -9.29 -26.22
C SER A 211 14.88 -10.08 -26.09
N ARG A 212 14.77 -10.96 -25.09
CA ARG A 212 13.55 -11.75 -24.79
C ARG A 212 12.65 -11.09 -23.76
N THR A 213 13.11 -10.07 -23.03
CA THR A 213 12.30 -9.41 -22.02
C THR A 213 11.08 -8.76 -22.69
N ARG A 214 9.88 -9.08 -22.20
CA ARG A 214 8.60 -8.49 -22.65
C ARG A 214 7.88 -7.73 -21.55
N LEU A 215 8.14 -8.10 -20.31
CA LEU A 215 7.49 -7.52 -19.13
C LEU A 215 8.50 -7.34 -18.01
N ILE A 216 8.39 -6.21 -17.30
CA ILE A 216 9.04 -6.00 -16.02
C ILE A 216 7.97 -5.90 -14.93
N LEU A 217 8.12 -6.72 -13.89
CA LEU A 217 7.39 -6.57 -12.63
C LEU A 217 8.32 -5.93 -11.60
N ILE A 218 7.83 -4.89 -10.92
CA ILE A 218 8.60 -4.19 -9.88
C ILE A 218 7.69 -3.81 -8.72
N SER A 219 8.06 -4.19 -7.48
CA SER A 219 7.40 -3.66 -6.30
C SER A 219 7.85 -2.21 -6.05
N HIS A 220 6.91 -1.28 -5.90
CA HIS A 220 7.23 0.13 -5.62
C HIS A 220 7.85 0.29 -4.22
N GLN A 221 7.38 -0.48 -3.24
CA GLN A 221 8.08 -0.68 -1.98
C GLN A 221 8.13 -2.16 -1.66
N ILE A 222 9.33 -2.68 -1.41
CA ILE A 222 9.56 -4.10 -1.15
C ILE A 222 9.03 -4.45 0.24
N ASN A 223 8.21 -5.50 0.31
CA ASN A 223 7.48 -5.87 1.52
C ASN A 223 8.37 -6.44 2.63
N ILE A 224 9.58 -6.93 2.31
CA ILE A 224 10.48 -7.63 3.25
C ILE A 224 11.62 -6.74 3.79
N THR A 225 12.13 -5.80 2.99
CA THR A 225 13.18 -4.83 3.38
C THR A 225 12.64 -3.43 3.61
N GLY A 226 11.46 -3.11 3.08
CA GLY A 226 10.89 -1.76 3.12
C GLY A 226 11.51 -0.76 2.13
N GLN A 227 12.42 -1.23 1.26
CA GLN A 227 13.07 -0.43 0.24
C GLN A 227 12.06 0.11 -0.78
N ILE A 228 12.03 1.42 -0.97
CA ILE A 228 11.32 2.10 -2.06
C ILE A 228 12.21 2.03 -3.31
N THR A 229 11.64 1.57 -4.43
CA THR A 229 12.35 1.34 -5.69
C THR A 229 12.19 2.52 -6.66
N PRO A 230 13.13 2.76 -7.58
CA PRO A 230 13.06 3.86 -8.55
C PRO A 230 12.16 3.51 -9.74
N VAL A 231 10.86 3.31 -9.47
CA VAL A 231 9.87 2.86 -10.47
C VAL A 231 9.93 3.67 -11.75
N LYS A 232 9.98 5.01 -11.66
CA LYS A 232 10.04 5.89 -12.83
C LYS A 232 11.21 5.58 -13.75
N ALA A 233 12.42 5.47 -13.19
CA ALA A 233 13.63 5.20 -13.96
C ALA A 233 13.55 3.83 -14.64
N VAL A 234 13.05 2.81 -13.93
CA VAL A 234 12.85 1.46 -14.50
C VAL A 234 11.81 1.49 -15.62
N CYS A 235 10.70 2.21 -15.45
CA CYS A 235 9.67 2.37 -16.48
C CYS A 235 10.17 3.13 -17.72
N GLU A 236 11.03 4.15 -17.55
CA GLU A 236 11.63 4.88 -18.67
C GLU A 236 12.58 4.00 -19.49
N VAL A 237 13.44 3.21 -18.83
CA VAL A 237 14.32 2.24 -19.50
C VAL A 237 13.52 1.15 -20.21
N ALA A 238 12.46 0.62 -19.58
CA ALA A 238 11.58 -0.38 -20.17
C ALA A 238 10.90 0.15 -21.44
N ARG A 239 10.30 1.34 -21.35
CA ARG A 239 9.60 2.00 -22.46
C ARG A 239 10.51 2.26 -23.65
N ALA A 240 11.74 2.71 -23.41
CA ALA A 240 12.73 2.93 -24.47
C ALA A 240 13.06 1.66 -25.27
N LYS A 241 12.76 0.48 -24.71
CA LYS A 241 12.97 -0.84 -25.33
C LYS A 241 11.65 -1.53 -25.73
N GLY A 242 10.51 -0.85 -25.61
CA GLY A 242 9.19 -1.41 -25.92
C GLY A 242 8.72 -2.49 -24.94
N ILE A 243 9.24 -2.49 -23.71
CA ILE A 243 8.89 -3.44 -22.64
C ILE A 243 7.80 -2.82 -21.77
N GLU A 244 6.76 -3.60 -21.45
CA GLU A 244 5.68 -3.15 -20.57
C GLU A 244 6.03 -3.33 -19.09
N THR A 245 5.38 -2.58 -18.20
CA THR A 245 5.68 -2.55 -16.77
C THR A 245 4.47 -2.71 -15.87
N ILE A 246 4.55 -3.68 -14.96
CA ILE A 246 3.61 -3.85 -13.84
C ILE A 246 4.29 -3.35 -12.57
N VAL A 247 3.58 -2.50 -11.82
CA VAL A 247 4.02 -2.04 -10.51
C VAL A 247 3.16 -2.70 -9.42
N ASP A 248 3.80 -3.46 -8.53
CA ASP A 248 3.18 -3.88 -7.27
C ASP A 248 3.24 -2.71 -6.27
N GLY A 249 2.09 -2.10 -6.06
CA GLY A 249 1.87 -0.96 -5.18
C GLY A 249 1.25 -1.31 -3.84
N ALA A 250 1.20 -2.59 -3.44
CA ALA A 250 0.58 -3.04 -2.19
C ALA A 250 1.17 -2.35 -0.95
N HIS A 251 2.43 -1.94 -1.04
CA HIS A 251 3.15 -1.21 -0.01
C HIS A 251 3.49 0.22 -0.41
N SER A 252 2.84 0.83 -1.40
CA SER A 252 3.05 2.27 -1.68
C SER A 252 1.77 3.07 -1.58
N PHE A 253 0.68 2.58 -2.16
CA PHE A 253 -0.57 3.33 -2.28
C PHE A 253 -1.10 3.78 -0.91
N ALA A 254 -1.30 5.08 -0.74
CA ALA A 254 -1.73 5.72 0.51
C ALA A 254 -0.78 5.55 1.73
N GLN A 255 0.43 5.03 1.54
CA GLN A 255 1.51 5.05 2.54
C GLN A 255 2.37 6.31 2.42
N PHE A 256 2.71 6.67 1.18
CA PHE A 256 3.43 7.89 0.83
C PHE A 256 2.80 8.54 -0.40
N ASP A 257 3.00 9.86 -0.56
CA ASP A 257 2.33 10.68 -1.57
C ASP A 257 3.02 10.53 -2.94
N PHE A 258 2.27 10.08 -3.93
CA PHE A 258 2.70 10.02 -5.34
C PHE A 258 1.46 9.97 -6.24
N LYS A 259 1.66 10.21 -7.54
CA LYS A 259 0.66 10.07 -8.60
C LYS A 259 1.14 9.11 -9.68
N GLN A 260 0.22 8.62 -10.51
CA GLN A 260 0.49 7.72 -11.63
C GLN A 260 1.63 8.25 -12.52
N LYS A 261 1.60 9.55 -12.82
CA LYS A 261 2.63 10.23 -13.64
C LYS A 261 4.04 10.20 -13.03
N ASP A 262 4.13 10.07 -11.70
CA ASP A 262 5.42 9.99 -11.00
C ASP A 262 6.04 8.60 -11.13
N LEU A 263 5.23 7.59 -11.51
CA LEU A 263 5.67 6.22 -11.81
C LEU A 263 5.85 6.00 -13.31
N GLY A 264 4.91 6.46 -14.13
CA GLY A 264 4.93 6.26 -15.57
C GLY A 264 4.76 4.80 -16.01
N CYS A 265 4.18 3.95 -15.16
CA CYS A 265 3.95 2.53 -15.44
C CYS A 265 2.73 2.28 -16.34
N ASP A 266 2.69 1.12 -16.97
CA ASP A 266 1.56 0.67 -17.80
C ASP A 266 0.42 0.11 -16.93
N TYR A 267 0.78 -0.60 -15.86
CA TYR A 267 -0.16 -1.26 -14.96
C TYR A 267 0.25 -1.09 -13.50
N PHE A 268 -0.72 -1.08 -12.59
CA PHE A 268 -0.47 -0.96 -11.16
C PHE A 268 -1.53 -1.73 -10.35
N GLY A 269 -1.09 -2.51 -9.36
CA GLY A 269 -1.97 -3.28 -8.48
C GLY A 269 -1.72 -2.95 -7.01
N THR A 270 -2.77 -2.82 -6.20
CA THR A 270 -2.61 -2.60 -4.75
C THR A 270 -3.78 -3.14 -3.93
N SER A 271 -3.53 -3.39 -2.64
CA SER A 271 -4.52 -3.72 -1.65
C SER A 271 -4.94 -2.45 -0.92
N LEU A 272 -6.25 -2.20 -0.82
CA LEU A 272 -6.76 -0.99 -0.15
C LEU A 272 -6.89 -1.19 1.38
N HIS A 273 -6.87 -2.44 1.86
CA HIS A 273 -6.94 -2.82 3.28
C HIS A 273 -5.59 -2.79 4.03
N LYS A 274 -4.54 -2.27 3.38
CA LYS A 274 -3.27 -1.95 4.03
C LYS A 274 -3.30 -0.48 4.40
N TRP A 275 -2.62 0.36 3.63
CA TRP A 275 -2.41 1.75 4.01
C TRP A 275 -3.63 2.64 3.76
N LEU A 276 -4.51 2.36 2.79
CA LEU A 276 -5.75 3.16 2.69
C LEU A 276 -6.71 2.89 3.86
N HIS A 277 -6.54 1.77 4.57
CA HIS A 277 -7.40 1.30 5.67
C HIS A 277 -8.84 0.96 5.27
N ALA A 278 -9.07 0.69 3.99
CA ALA A 278 -10.35 0.22 3.48
C ALA A 278 -10.71 -1.18 4.02
N PRO A 279 -11.97 -1.64 3.84
CA PRO A 279 -12.37 -2.99 4.24
C PRO A 279 -11.48 -4.08 3.63
N LYS A 280 -11.28 -5.18 4.35
CA LYS A 280 -10.56 -6.35 3.82
C LYS A 280 -11.37 -6.92 2.65
N GLY A 281 -10.69 -7.46 1.65
CA GLY A 281 -11.35 -7.85 0.40
C GLY A 281 -11.55 -6.70 -0.58
N THR A 282 -10.73 -5.64 -0.47
CA THR A 282 -10.67 -4.54 -1.44
C THR A 282 -9.26 -4.33 -1.99
N GLY A 283 -9.19 -4.00 -3.27
CA GLY A 283 -8.01 -3.74 -4.07
C GLY A 283 -8.30 -2.72 -5.17
N LEU A 284 -7.23 -2.26 -5.82
CA LEU A 284 -7.28 -1.37 -6.97
C LEU A 284 -6.38 -1.97 -8.05
N LEU A 285 -6.89 -2.02 -9.27
CA LEU A 285 -6.16 -2.34 -10.48
C LEU A 285 -6.22 -1.11 -11.39
N TYR A 286 -5.07 -0.57 -11.74
CA TYR A 286 -4.93 0.41 -12.80
C TYR A 286 -4.40 -0.26 -14.06
N VAL A 287 -5.03 0.05 -15.18
CA VAL A 287 -4.59 -0.34 -16.52
C VAL A 287 -4.64 0.89 -17.40
N LYS A 288 -3.51 1.26 -17.98
CA LYS A 288 -3.46 2.35 -18.96
C LYS A 288 -4.47 2.12 -20.08
N ARG A 289 -5.22 3.16 -20.46
CA ARG A 289 -6.39 3.04 -21.35
C ARG A 289 -6.16 2.24 -22.64
N ASP A 290 -5.04 2.47 -23.33
CA ASP A 290 -4.68 1.80 -24.59
C ASP A 290 -4.24 0.33 -24.44
N LYS A 291 -4.23 -0.18 -23.21
CA LYS A 291 -3.85 -1.55 -22.86
C LYS A 291 -5.04 -2.40 -22.37
N ILE A 292 -6.16 -1.78 -22.00
CA ILE A 292 -7.32 -2.49 -21.43
C ILE A 292 -7.78 -3.62 -22.35
N GLU A 293 -7.98 -3.33 -23.63
CA GLU A 293 -8.47 -4.30 -24.62
C GLU A 293 -7.58 -5.54 -24.77
N LYS A 294 -6.27 -5.40 -24.56
CA LYS A 294 -5.26 -6.45 -24.78
C LYS A 294 -5.17 -7.46 -23.65
N LEU A 295 -5.85 -7.21 -22.53
CA LEU A 295 -5.80 -8.04 -21.34
C LEU A 295 -7.06 -8.89 -21.20
N TRP A 296 -6.87 -10.19 -20.96
CA TRP A 296 -7.95 -11.08 -20.56
C TRP A 296 -8.27 -10.93 -19.06
N PRO A 297 -9.56 -10.87 -18.67
CA PRO A 297 -9.92 -10.98 -17.26
C PRO A 297 -9.77 -12.42 -16.76
N LEU A 298 -9.64 -12.61 -15.44
CA LEU A 298 -9.61 -13.96 -14.85
C LEU A 298 -10.96 -14.66 -14.91
N MET A 299 -12.04 -13.89 -14.79
CA MET A 299 -13.41 -14.36 -14.94
C MET A 299 -13.96 -13.75 -16.22
N ALA A 300 -14.63 -14.57 -17.04
CA ALA A 300 -15.03 -14.16 -18.38
C ALA A 300 -16.00 -12.98 -18.33
N ALA A 301 -15.70 -11.94 -19.12
CA ALA A 301 -16.58 -10.82 -19.39
C ALA A 301 -17.15 -10.94 -20.82
N GLU A 302 -18.24 -10.22 -21.11
CA GLU A 302 -18.78 -10.20 -22.47
C GLU A 302 -17.83 -9.48 -23.45
N SER A 303 -17.84 -9.90 -24.71
CA SER A 303 -16.98 -9.30 -25.75
C SER A 303 -17.21 -7.79 -25.94
N LYS A 304 -18.44 -7.30 -25.68
CA LYS A 304 -18.78 -5.88 -25.72
C LYS A 304 -18.04 -5.04 -24.66
N GLN A 305 -17.54 -5.67 -23.59
CA GLN A 305 -16.78 -5.05 -22.51
C GLN A 305 -15.27 -5.09 -22.79
N ALA A 306 -14.81 -5.49 -23.98
CA ALA A 306 -13.38 -5.70 -24.27
C ALA A 306 -12.52 -4.47 -23.89
N SER A 307 -12.97 -3.26 -24.19
CA SER A 307 -12.27 -2.00 -23.86
C SER A 307 -12.73 -1.34 -22.56
N ASP A 308 -13.64 -1.96 -21.79
CA ASP A 308 -14.14 -1.43 -20.51
C ASP A 308 -13.31 -2.01 -19.36
N ILE A 309 -12.76 -1.11 -18.52
CA ILE A 309 -11.99 -1.51 -17.34
C ILE A 309 -12.81 -2.37 -16.36
N ARG A 310 -14.13 -2.22 -16.35
CA ARG A 310 -15.05 -2.97 -15.47
C ARG A 310 -15.09 -4.46 -15.78
N LYS A 311 -14.59 -4.90 -16.95
CA LYS A 311 -14.46 -6.33 -17.28
C LYS A 311 -13.63 -7.12 -16.25
N PHE A 312 -12.77 -6.44 -15.50
CA PHE A 312 -11.95 -7.03 -14.45
C PHE A 312 -12.68 -7.19 -13.11
N GLU A 313 -13.95 -6.77 -13.01
CA GLU A 313 -14.78 -6.84 -11.81
C GLU A 313 -15.89 -7.92 -11.88
N GLU A 314 -15.94 -8.69 -12.97
CA GLU A 314 -16.96 -9.71 -13.25
C GLU A 314 -16.79 -10.97 -12.37
N ILE A 315 -16.98 -10.82 -11.05
CA ILE A 315 -16.72 -11.88 -10.05
C ILE A 315 -17.97 -12.60 -9.54
N GLY A 316 -19.11 -12.41 -10.21
CA GLY A 316 -20.42 -12.89 -9.76
C GLY A 316 -20.96 -12.11 -8.56
N THR A 317 -22.08 -12.57 -7.99
CA THR A 317 -22.75 -11.89 -6.86
C THR A 317 -21.84 -11.76 -5.65
N HIS A 318 -21.67 -10.53 -5.15
CA HIS A 318 -20.86 -10.21 -3.97
C HIS A 318 -21.45 -9.00 -3.23
N SER A 319 -21.01 -8.77 -1.99
CA SER A 319 -21.51 -7.65 -1.19
C SER A 319 -21.07 -6.30 -1.77
N ALA A 320 -22.04 -5.42 -2.03
CA ALA A 320 -21.79 -4.03 -2.39
C ALA A 320 -21.15 -3.24 -1.23
N ALA A 321 -21.46 -3.61 0.02
CA ALA A 321 -21.01 -2.91 1.22
C ALA A 321 -19.48 -2.79 1.33
N ILE A 322 -18.76 -3.87 0.99
CA ILE A 322 -17.29 -3.90 1.01
C ILE A 322 -16.70 -2.86 0.05
N LYS A 323 -17.28 -2.73 -1.15
CA LYS A 323 -16.85 -1.78 -2.18
C LYS A 323 -17.19 -0.34 -1.78
N LEU A 324 -18.39 -0.11 -1.24
CA LEU A 324 -18.84 1.24 -0.89
C LEU A 324 -18.11 1.84 0.31
N ALA A 325 -17.80 1.04 1.35
CA ALA A 325 -17.07 1.53 2.52
C ALA A 325 -15.60 1.91 2.25
N ILE A 326 -15.09 1.72 1.02
CA ILE A 326 -13.85 2.36 0.56
C ILE A 326 -13.98 3.89 0.59
N GLY A 327 -15.19 4.43 0.37
CA GLY A 327 -15.45 5.87 0.38
C GLY A 327 -15.07 6.52 1.69
N GLU A 328 -15.44 5.94 2.83
CA GLU A 328 -15.06 6.44 4.15
C GLU A 328 -13.56 6.29 4.43
N ALA A 329 -12.88 5.31 3.80
CA ALA A 329 -11.43 5.17 3.89
C ALA A 329 -10.73 6.31 3.14
N LEU A 330 -11.24 6.69 1.96
CA LEU A 330 -10.79 7.86 1.22
C LEU A 330 -11.03 9.15 2.00
N LEU A 331 -12.20 9.32 2.62
CA LEU A 331 -12.50 10.48 3.47
C LEU A 331 -11.57 10.58 4.67
N PHE A 332 -11.29 9.46 5.36
CA PHE A 332 -10.36 9.42 6.47
C PHE A 332 -8.92 9.77 6.01
N HIS A 333 -8.46 9.16 4.91
CA HIS A 333 -7.15 9.46 4.34
C HIS A 333 -7.01 10.94 3.95
N ASN A 334 -8.02 11.49 3.26
CA ASN A 334 -8.03 12.91 2.88
C ASN A 334 -8.15 13.85 4.08
N GLY A 335 -8.87 13.43 5.13
CA GLY A 335 -8.97 14.14 6.40
C GLY A 335 -7.60 14.30 7.08
N ILE A 336 -6.78 13.25 7.10
CA ILE A 336 -5.38 13.31 7.57
C ILE A 336 -4.46 14.02 6.57
N GLY A 337 -4.72 13.89 5.26
CA GLY A 337 -3.85 14.37 4.20
C GLY A 337 -2.63 13.47 3.98
N GLY A 338 -2.40 13.08 2.72
CA GLY A 338 -1.35 12.13 2.33
C GLY A 338 0.06 12.49 2.83
N LYS A 339 0.47 13.76 2.68
CA LYS A 339 1.80 14.23 3.12
C LYS A 339 2.02 14.16 4.63
N ARG A 340 1.03 14.55 5.43
CA ARG A 340 1.11 14.46 6.91
C ARG A 340 1.18 13.01 7.35
N LYS A 341 0.39 12.15 6.72
CA LYS A 341 0.43 10.70 6.96
C LYS A 341 1.80 10.11 6.63
N GLU A 342 2.33 10.43 5.45
CA GLU A 342 3.67 9.99 5.05
C GLU A 342 4.74 10.43 6.05
N ALA A 343 4.74 11.71 6.43
CA ALA A 343 5.70 12.26 7.38
C ALA A 343 5.63 11.54 8.73
N ARG A 344 4.42 11.24 9.24
CA ARG A 344 4.26 10.45 10.48
C ARG A 344 4.79 9.04 10.35
N LEU A 345 4.50 8.36 9.26
CA LEU A 345 4.96 6.99 9.04
C LEU A 345 6.50 6.92 8.93
N ARG A 346 7.12 7.89 8.27
CA ARG A 346 8.59 8.06 8.24
C ARG A 346 9.14 8.41 9.62
N TYR A 347 8.48 9.30 10.37
CA TYR A 347 8.88 9.68 11.72
C TYR A 347 8.91 8.46 12.65
N LEU A 348 7.82 7.68 12.68
CA LEU A 348 7.70 6.49 13.52
C LEU A 348 8.75 5.43 13.16
N SER A 349 8.99 5.16 11.87
CA SER A 349 10.02 4.19 11.49
C SER A 349 11.42 4.69 11.84
N ARG A 350 11.73 5.95 11.57
CA ARG A 350 13.03 6.55 11.91
C ARG A 350 13.26 6.64 13.42
N TYR A 351 12.21 6.83 14.22
CA TYR A 351 12.31 6.90 15.68
C TYR A 351 12.98 5.63 16.25
N TRP A 352 12.42 4.46 15.99
CA TRP A 352 12.97 3.21 16.51
C TRP A 352 14.26 2.79 15.79
N MET A 353 14.38 3.03 14.48
CA MET A 353 15.60 2.71 13.73
C MET A 353 16.80 3.50 14.26
N ASN A 354 16.64 4.80 14.52
CA ASN A 354 17.70 5.66 15.03
C ASN A 354 18.12 5.29 16.46
N ARG A 355 17.18 4.82 17.28
CA ARG A 355 17.49 4.32 18.63
C ARG A 355 18.36 3.06 18.60
N LEU A 356 18.13 2.18 17.61
CA LEU A 356 18.81 0.89 17.53
C LEU A 356 20.08 0.87 16.66
N LYS A 357 20.32 1.89 15.82
CA LYS A 357 21.40 1.87 14.80
C LYS A 357 22.82 1.69 15.35
N ASP A 358 23.09 2.22 16.55
CA ASP A 358 24.42 2.20 17.18
C ASP A 358 24.55 1.08 18.24
N VAL A 359 23.52 0.24 18.38
CA VAL A 359 23.55 -0.88 19.33
C VAL A 359 24.40 -2.03 18.75
N PRO A 360 25.38 -2.56 19.50
CA PRO A 360 26.21 -3.67 19.03
C PRO A 360 25.37 -4.86 18.56
N LYS A 361 25.81 -5.53 17.48
CA LYS A 361 25.13 -6.65 16.80
C LYS A 361 23.82 -6.31 16.08
N ILE A 362 23.25 -5.12 16.25
CA ILE A 362 22.07 -4.73 15.46
C ILE A 362 22.52 -4.28 14.06
N ARG A 363 21.84 -4.80 13.04
CA ARG A 363 22.01 -4.48 11.62
C ARG A 363 20.67 -4.17 10.98
N PHE A 364 20.71 -3.47 9.86
CA PHE A 364 19.52 -3.12 9.10
C PHE A 364 19.64 -3.61 7.67
N ASN A 365 18.58 -4.27 7.19
CA ASN A 365 18.39 -4.61 5.78
C ASN A 365 17.65 -3.48 5.04
N THR A 366 17.39 -2.36 5.72
CA THR A 366 16.69 -1.17 5.21
C THR A 366 17.64 0.02 5.18
N SER A 367 17.56 0.81 4.10
CA SER A 367 18.37 2.01 3.95
C SER A 367 18.01 3.12 4.95
N PHE A 368 19.05 3.82 5.42
CA PHE A 368 18.90 5.06 6.20
C PHE A 368 18.78 6.31 5.32
N GLU A 369 19.01 6.17 4.01
CA GLU A 369 18.87 7.29 3.08
C GLU A 369 17.45 7.88 3.13
N PRO A 370 17.32 9.22 3.17
CA PRO A 370 16.03 9.87 3.05
C PRO A 370 15.30 9.38 1.79
N ASN A 371 14.00 9.18 1.89
CA ASN A 371 13.12 8.75 0.79
C ASN A 371 13.27 7.30 0.28
N GLN A 372 14.23 6.51 0.77
CA GLN A 372 14.38 5.11 0.36
C GLN A 372 13.57 4.11 1.20
N SER A 373 12.93 4.55 2.28
CA SER A 373 12.01 3.73 3.08
C SER A 373 10.95 4.59 3.76
N CYS A 374 9.78 4.03 4.03
CA CYS A 374 8.71 4.70 4.78
C CYS A 374 8.36 3.92 6.06
N ALA A 375 7.15 3.37 6.19
CA ALA A 375 6.67 2.71 7.40
C ALA A 375 7.21 1.29 7.61
N ILE A 376 7.94 0.73 6.64
CA ILE A 376 8.45 -0.63 6.67
C ILE A 376 9.96 -0.57 6.80
N ALA A 377 10.50 -1.28 7.78
CA ALA A 377 11.92 -1.57 7.82
C ALA A 377 12.19 -2.96 8.40
N ASN A 378 13.42 -3.43 8.23
CA ASN A 378 13.88 -4.75 8.59
C ASN A 378 15.19 -4.66 9.38
N VAL A 379 15.19 -5.27 10.56
CA VAL A 379 16.29 -5.25 11.53
C VAL A 379 16.73 -6.66 11.87
N HIS A 380 18.03 -6.88 11.98
CA HIS A 380 18.63 -8.16 12.34
C HIS A 380 19.53 -7.99 13.57
N ILE A 381 19.64 -9.04 14.39
CA ILE A 381 20.63 -9.12 15.47
C ILE A 381 21.60 -10.25 15.12
N ASP A 382 22.87 -9.92 14.90
CA ASP A 382 23.92 -10.87 14.53
C ASP A 382 23.97 -12.05 15.52
N GLY A 383 23.94 -13.28 15.00
CA GLY A 383 24.01 -14.51 15.80
C GLY A 383 22.70 -14.95 16.45
N THR A 384 21.56 -14.44 15.99
CA THR A 384 20.23 -14.83 16.49
C THR A 384 19.30 -15.33 15.38
N ASN A 385 18.33 -16.18 15.73
CA ASN A 385 17.25 -16.57 14.84
C ASN A 385 16.07 -15.57 14.98
N PRO A 386 15.65 -14.87 13.91
CA PRO A 386 14.54 -13.92 13.99
C PRO A 386 13.19 -14.57 14.36
N GLU A 387 12.96 -15.85 14.05
CA GLU A 387 11.75 -16.56 14.50
C GLU A 387 11.71 -16.71 16.01
N ALA A 388 12.84 -17.03 16.63
CA ALA A 388 12.96 -17.15 18.07
C ALA A 388 12.78 -15.79 18.77
N ILE A 389 13.31 -14.71 18.19
CA ILE A 389 13.06 -13.35 18.70
C ILE A 389 11.59 -12.98 18.57
N GLY A 390 10.98 -13.19 17.40
CA GLY A 390 9.56 -12.89 17.16
C GLY A 390 8.65 -13.62 18.15
N LYS A 391 8.93 -14.91 18.40
CA LYS A 391 8.24 -15.71 19.40
C LYS A 391 8.41 -15.15 20.82
N TYR A 392 9.64 -14.84 21.24
CA TYR A 392 9.92 -14.25 22.55
C TYR A 392 9.18 -12.91 22.75
N LEU A 393 9.25 -12.02 21.77
CA LEU A 393 8.60 -10.72 21.79
C LEU A 393 7.08 -10.85 21.96
N PHE A 394 6.45 -11.81 21.27
CA PHE A 394 5.01 -12.02 21.41
C PHE A 394 4.63 -12.69 22.74
N ASP A 395 5.30 -13.80 23.09
CA ASP A 395 4.94 -14.61 24.26
C ASP A 395 5.20 -13.89 25.59
N LYS A 396 6.25 -13.07 25.67
CA LYS A 396 6.65 -12.39 26.92
C LYS A 396 6.21 -10.94 27.00
N HIS A 397 6.06 -10.26 25.85
CA HIS A 397 5.83 -8.82 25.81
C HIS A 397 4.62 -8.41 24.98
N HIS A 398 3.93 -9.35 24.34
CA HIS A 398 2.81 -9.10 23.43
C HIS A 398 3.16 -8.12 22.29
N ILE A 399 4.40 -8.19 21.81
CA ILE A 399 4.87 -7.41 20.66
C ILE A 399 4.82 -8.30 19.42
N PHE A 400 3.92 -7.98 18.49
CA PHE A 400 3.73 -8.74 17.26
C PHE A 400 4.56 -8.15 16.12
N VAL A 401 5.54 -8.93 15.65
CA VAL A 401 6.45 -8.62 14.54
C VAL A 401 6.43 -9.75 13.51
N THR A 402 7.07 -9.56 12.36
CA THR A 402 7.18 -10.62 11.33
C THR A 402 8.64 -11.05 11.13
N PRO A 403 9.01 -12.27 11.52
CA PRO A 403 10.27 -12.87 11.09
C PRO A 403 10.32 -13.01 9.57
N ILE A 404 11.46 -12.63 8.98
CA ILE A 404 11.77 -12.79 7.56
C ILE A 404 12.96 -13.73 7.46
N ILE A 405 12.72 -14.89 6.84
CA ILE A 405 13.74 -15.85 6.44
C ILE A 405 13.80 -15.81 4.92
N HIS A 406 14.85 -15.21 4.37
CA HIS A 406 15.11 -15.12 2.95
C HIS A 406 16.49 -15.71 2.65
N GLU A 407 16.71 -16.20 1.42
CA GLU A 407 18.00 -16.81 1.03
C GLU A 407 19.16 -15.80 1.11
N GLU A 408 18.88 -14.53 0.80
CA GLU A 408 19.89 -13.45 0.77
C GLU A 408 20.10 -12.76 2.13
N PHE A 409 19.12 -12.79 3.03
CA PHE A 409 19.17 -12.09 4.31
C PHE A 409 18.11 -12.60 5.29
N GLN A 410 18.26 -12.27 6.56
CA GLN A 410 17.28 -12.57 7.59
C GLN A 410 17.06 -11.37 8.50
N GLY A 411 15.92 -11.31 9.17
CA GLY A 411 15.63 -10.26 10.15
C GLY A 411 14.17 -10.24 10.59
N LEU A 412 13.81 -9.20 11.33
CA LEU A 412 12.45 -8.89 11.74
C LEU A 412 11.96 -7.72 10.91
N ARG A 413 10.85 -7.90 10.21
CA ARG A 413 10.12 -6.80 9.59
C ARG A 413 9.25 -6.12 10.65
N ILE A 414 9.47 -4.82 10.79
CA ILE A 414 8.79 -3.92 11.71
C ILE A 414 8.01 -2.91 10.88
N THR A 415 6.71 -2.80 11.19
CA THR A 415 5.76 -1.95 10.45
C THR A 415 4.83 -1.20 11.40
N PRO A 416 5.26 -0.06 11.96
CA PRO A 416 4.36 0.85 12.66
C PRO A 416 3.27 1.40 11.72
N ASN A 417 2.23 1.95 12.32
CA ASN A 417 1.16 2.67 11.63
C ASN A 417 0.91 4.02 12.31
N VAL A 418 0.05 4.87 11.74
CA VAL A 418 -0.32 6.16 12.35
C VAL A 418 -0.92 6.03 13.75
N TYR A 419 -1.43 4.85 14.10
CA TYR A 419 -1.96 4.58 15.43
C TYR A 419 -0.92 4.02 16.43
N THR A 420 0.30 3.72 15.96
CA THR A 420 1.41 3.27 16.81
C THR A 420 1.94 4.44 17.62
N THR A 421 2.16 4.21 18.91
CA THR A 421 2.67 5.21 19.86
C THR A 421 4.19 5.10 20.03
N LEU A 422 4.83 6.19 20.46
CA LEU A 422 6.26 6.17 20.78
C LEU A 422 6.58 5.24 21.95
N VAL A 423 5.70 5.17 22.96
CA VAL A 423 5.85 4.27 24.11
C VAL A 423 5.89 2.79 23.66
N GLU A 424 5.05 2.42 22.70
CA GLU A 424 5.07 1.07 22.12
C GLU A 424 6.39 0.78 21.39
N LEU A 425 6.92 1.76 20.66
CA LEU A 425 8.22 1.66 19.98
C LEU A 425 9.39 1.60 20.98
N ASP A 426 9.31 2.33 22.08
CA ASP A 426 10.32 2.30 23.15
C ASP A 426 10.38 0.92 23.79
N ARG A 427 9.22 0.32 24.12
CA ARG A 427 9.15 -1.05 24.64
C ARG A 427 9.76 -2.06 23.67
N PHE A 428 9.52 -1.91 22.37
CA PHE A 428 10.17 -2.74 21.36
C PHE A 428 11.70 -2.56 21.36
N CYS A 429 12.18 -1.31 21.36
CA CYS A 429 13.62 -1.02 21.35
C CYS A 429 14.33 -1.56 22.59
N GLU A 430 13.74 -1.42 23.77
CA GLU A 430 14.28 -1.97 25.02
C GLU A 430 14.51 -3.48 24.95
N GLN A 431 13.57 -4.23 24.36
CA GLN A 431 13.73 -5.68 24.19
C GLN A 431 14.81 -6.01 23.16
N MET A 432 14.88 -5.26 22.05
CA MET A 432 15.94 -5.46 21.06
C MET A 432 17.34 -5.18 21.62
N GLU A 433 17.49 -4.10 22.39
CA GLU A 433 18.72 -3.75 23.10
C GLU A 433 19.12 -4.83 24.12
N LEU A 434 18.14 -5.37 24.88
CA LEU A 434 18.37 -6.45 25.83
C LEU A 434 18.89 -7.71 25.14
N ILE A 435 18.22 -8.14 24.07
CA ILE A 435 18.57 -9.34 23.30
C ILE A 435 19.96 -9.17 22.65
N ALA A 436 20.24 -8.00 22.09
CA ALA A 436 21.54 -7.73 21.47
C ALA A 436 22.71 -7.80 22.47
N ARG A 437 22.49 -7.33 23.71
CA ARG A 437 23.52 -7.31 24.77
C ARG A 437 23.67 -8.64 25.50
N LYS A 438 22.56 -9.32 25.81
CA LYS A 438 22.54 -10.48 26.71
C LYS A 438 22.25 -11.81 26.00
N GLY A 439 21.94 -11.78 24.71
CA GLY A 439 21.37 -12.92 24.00
C GLY A 439 19.87 -13.04 24.24
N LEU A 440 19.23 -13.96 23.50
CA LEU A 440 17.81 -14.24 23.66
C LEU A 440 17.56 -14.84 25.06
N PRO A 441 16.71 -14.23 25.91
CA PRO A 441 16.42 -14.80 27.22
C PRO A 441 15.75 -16.17 27.09
N SER A 442 16.12 -17.08 27.99
CA SER A 442 15.56 -18.43 28.10
C SER A 442 14.08 -18.44 28.48
#